data_AF-B5VFK4-F1
#
_entry.id   AF-B5VFK4-F1
#
_cell.length_a   1.000
_cell.length_b   1.000
_cell.length_c   1.000
_cell.angle_alpha   90.00
_cell.angle_beta   90.00
_cell.angle_gamma   90.00
#
_symmetry.space_group_name_H-M   'P 1'
#
loop_
_entity.id
_entity.type
_entity.pdbx_description
1 polymer ?
#
loop_
_entity_poly.entity_id
_entity_poly.type
_entity_poly.pdbx_seq_one_letter_code
_entity_poly.pdbx_strand_id
1 'polypeptide(L)'
;MGRSKKRSRASSSRLNPLRKAGSNDNNKDTNVVNKKLQPLLQNLSSVVPNDRSIALSSISVLCEDAHMRQLLLKEKLVPIILNKLLNDSNSDIVVESFGLLRNLSLEEGYDVSIYLWRSDIWTSITSNFGRIVESLSALQAAEQQPQLKPAGKSKIESKRLLFDFADNLLSLVVALSNGSDDILNEILTESKINVN
;
A
#
# COMPACT_ATOMS: atom_id res chain seq x y z
N MET A 1 -24.56 62.19 22.88
CA MET A 1 -24.11 61.85 21.51
C MET A 1 -22.72 61.22 21.60
N GLY A 2 -22.63 59.89 21.53
CA GLY A 2 -21.39 59.13 21.74
C GLY A 2 -20.50 59.11 20.49
N ARG A 3 -19.23 59.49 20.63
CA ARG A 3 -18.24 59.43 19.54
C ARG A 3 -17.73 57.99 19.38
N SER A 4 -18.04 57.38 18.23
CA SER A 4 -17.49 56.08 17.83
C SER A 4 -15.98 56.16 17.62
N LYS A 5 -15.20 55.40 18.41
CA LYS A 5 -13.74 55.28 18.23
C LYS A 5 -13.47 54.38 17.01
N LYS A 6 -12.99 54.97 15.91
CA LYS A 6 -12.44 54.23 14.76
C LYS A 6 -11.32 53.30 15.23
N ARG A 7 -11.52 51.99 15.08
CA ARG A 7 -10.48 50.98 15.35
C ARG A 7 -9.25 51.27 14.48
N SER A 8 -8.11 51.46 15.13
CA SER A 8 -6.83 51.73 14.50
C SER A 8 -6.38 50.59 13.59
N ARG A 9 -6.07 50.92 12.32
CA ARG A 9 -5.48 50.02 11.31
C ARG A 9 -4.13 49.42 11.75
N ALA A 10 -3.47 49.98 12.77
CA ALA A 10 -2.21 49.46 13.34
C ALA A 10 -2.39 48.21 14.22
N SER A 11 -3.62 47.77 14.50
CA SER A 11 -3.85 46.46 15.14
C SER A 11 -3.81 45.30 14.14
N SER A 12 -3.95 45.58 12.83
CA SER A 12 -3.93 44.57 11.77
C SER A 12 -2.53 44.10 11.38
N SER A 13 -1.48 44.87 11.71
CA SER A 13 -0.09 44.55 11.39
C SER A 13 0.64 43.78 12.49
N ARG A 14 -0.02 43.48 13.62
CA ARG A 14 0.56 42.62 14.66
C ARG A 14 0.44 41.18 14.20
N LEU A 15 1.52 40.66 13.62
CA LEU A 15 1.72 39.24 13.37
C LEU A 15 1.55 38.51 14.70
N ASN A 16 0.46 37.74 14.81
CA ASN A 16 0.25 36.88 15.97
C ASN A 16 1.17 35.66 15.80
N PRO A 17 2.16 35.45 16.68
CA PRO A 17 3.08 34.31 16.57
C PRO A 17 2.37 32.95 16.76
N LEU A 18 1.12 32.95 17.22
CA LEU A 18 0.25 31.77 17.30
C LEU A 18 -0.72 31.65 16.11
N ARG A 19 -0.81 32.64 15.20
CA ARG A 19 -1.51 32.45 13.91
C ARG A 19 -0.62 31.60 13.02
N LYS A 20 -0.72 30.28 13.22
CA LYS A 20 -0.21 29.26 12.32
C LYS A 20 -0.56 29.69 10.88
N ALA A 21 0.44 29.78 10.00
CA ALA A 21 0.29 30.09 8.58
C ALA A 21 -0.43 28.96 7.80
N GLY A 22 -1.50 28.38 8.37
CA GLY A 22 -2.04 27.08 7.98
C GLY A 22 -3.54 27.06 7.68
N SER A 23 -4.24 28.19 7.57
CA SER A 23 -5.66 28.13 7.22
C SER A 23 -5.92 27.77 5.75
N ASN A 24 -4.99 28.09 4.84
CA ASN A 24 -5.20 27.86 3.41
C ASN A 24 -4.76 26.47 2.95
N ASP A 25 -3.65 25.93 3.43
CA ASP A 25 -3.19 24.60 3.01
C ASP A 25 -4.02 23.46 3.63
N ASN A 26 -4.44 23.58 4.89
CA ASN A 26 -5.38 22.61 5.48
C ASN A 26 -6.70 22.55 4.69
N ASN A 27 -7.18 23.68 4.17
CA ASN A 27 -8.38 23.73 3.34
C ASN A 27 -8.17 23.11 1.94
N LYS A 28 -6.94 23.13 1.41
CA LYS A 28 -6.63 22.45 0.15
C LYS A 28 -6.51 20.94 0.35
N ASP A 29 -5.80 20.50 1.38
CA ASP A 29 -5.63 19.08 1.67
C ASP A 29 -6.96 18.41 1.99
N THR A 30 -7.81 19.04 2.79
CA THR A 30 -9.17 18.54 3.04
C THR A 30 -10.00 18.44 1.76
N ASN A 31 -9.86 19.39 0.84
CA ASN A 31 -10.53 19.30 -0.47
C ASN A 31 -9.97 18.16 -1.32
N VAL A 32 -8.65 17.96 -1.35
CA VAL A 32 -8.00 16.86 -2.08
C VAL A 32 -8.45 15.51 -1.50
N VAL A 33 -8.41 15.37 -0.18
CA VAL A 33 -8.88 14.16 0.53
C VAL A 33 -10.32 13.86 0.17
N ASN A 34 -11.23 14.82 0.37
CA ASN A 34 -12.66 14.58 0.19
C ASN A 34 -13.07 14.36 -1.27
N LYS A 35 -12.47 15.09 -2.22
CA LYS A 35 -12.89 15.05 -3.63
C LYS A 35 -12.14 14.03 -4.48
N LYS A 36 -10.90 13.68 -4.10
CA LYS A 36 -10.04 12.80 -4.91
C LYS A 36 -9.72 11.49 -4.19
N LEU A 37 -9.26 11.54 -2.94
CA LEU A 37 -8.77 10.33 -2.26
C LEU A 37 -9.90 9.45 -1.72
N GLN A 38 -10.90 10.05 -1.07
CA GLN A 38 -12.03 9.33 -0.50
C GLN A 38 -12.80 8.48 -1.52
N PRO A 39 -13.12 8.97 -2.74
CA PRO A 39 -13.73 8.13 -3.77
C PRO A 39 -12.87 6.91 -4.16
N LEU A 40 -11.55 7.08 -4.26
CA LEU A 40 -10.65 5.96 -4.58
C LEU A 40 -10.61 4.93 -3.44
N LEU A 41 -10.52 5.38 -2.19
CA LEU A 41 -10.53 4.51 -1.02
C LEU A 41 -11.85 3.74 -0.87
N GLN A 42 -12.97 4.37 -1.22
CA GLN A 42 -14.28 3.71 -1.28
C GLN A 42 -14.30 2.65 -2.39
N ASN A 43 -13.75 2.96 -3.57
CA ASN A 43 -13.69 2.04 -4.70
C ASN A 43 -12.81 0.82 -4.43
N LEU A 44 -11.80 0.88 -3.54
CA LEU A 44 -11.07 -0.30 -3.07
C LEU A 44 -11.98 -1.33 -2.38
N SER A 45 -13.18 -0.92 -1.95
CA SER A 45 -14.18 -1.80 -1.35
C SER A 45 -15.37 -2.07 -2.27
N SER A 46 -15.29 -1.70 -3.56
CA SER A 46 -16.35 -1.94 -4.53
C SER A 46 -16.58 -3.44 -4.72
N VAL A 47 -17.82 -3.83 -4.93
CA VAL A 47 -18.18 -5.20 -5.32
C VAL A 47 -17.66 -5.56 -6.71
N VAL A 48 -17.38 -4.55 -7.54
CA VAL A 48 -16.88 -4.70 -8.91
C VAL A 48 -15.35 -4.82 -8.90
N PRO A 49 -14.76 -5.95 -9.36
CA PRO A 49 -13.31 -6.12 -9.36
C PRO A 49 -12.56 -5.06 -10.17
N ASN A 50 -13.12 -4.64 -11.30
CA ASN A 50 -12.51 -3.62 -12.14
C ASN A 50 -12.38 -2.26 -11.43
N ASP A 51 -13.39 -1.85 -10.64
CA ASP A 51 -13.33 -0.60 -9.88
C ASP A 51 -12.23 -0.66 -8.81
N ARG A 52 -12.09 -1.81 -8.15
CA ARG A 52 -11.03 -2.04 -7.16
C ARG A 52 -9.64 -1.97 -7.80
N SER A 53 -9.46 -2.63 -8.95
CA SER A 53 -8.20 -2.60 -9.70
C SER A 53 -7.84 -1.19 -10.15
N ILE A 54 -8.76 -0.45 -10.78
CA ILE A 54 -8.51 0.94 -11.20
C ILE A 54 -8.17 1.83 -10.01
N ALA A 55 -8.89 1.68 -8.89
CA ALA A 55 -8.63 2.45 -7.68
C ALA A 55 -7.26 2.12 -7.08
N LEU A 56 -6.90 0.83 -7.02
CA LEU A 56 -5.61 0.37 -6.53
C LEU A 56 -4.47 0.92 -7.36
N SER A 57 -4.50 0.77 -8.69
CA SER A 57 -3.46 1.32 -9.57
C SER A 57 -3.36 2.84 -9.49
N SER A 58 -4.50 3.53 -9.39
CA SER A 58 -4.51 4.99 -9.21
C SER A 58 -3.86 5.40 -7.89
N ILE A 59 -4.15 4.67 -6.80
CA ILE A 59 -3.56 4.92 -5.48
C ILE A 59 -2.06 4.62 -5.51
N SER A 60 -1.63 3.52 -6.14
CA SER A 60 -0.21 3.18 -6.27
C SER A 60 0.60 4.31 -6.92
N VAL A 61 0.09 4.89 -8.02
CA VAL A 61 0.73 6.04 -8.67
C VAL A 61 0.72 7.28 -7.77
N LEU A 62 -0.39 7.55 -7.06
CA LEU A 62 -0.44 8.70 -6.14
C LEU A 62 0.54 8.54 -4.98
N CYS A 63 0.79 7.32 -4.52
CA CYS A 63 1.74 7.04 -3.45
C CYS A 63 3.20 7.31 -3.84
N GLU A 64 3.54 7.51 -5.12
CA GLU A 64 4.88 7.94 -5.53
C GLU A 64 5.19 9.37 -5.03
N ASP A 65 4.17 10.23 -4.92
CA ASP A 65 4.31 11.56 -4.32
C ASP A 65 4.22 11.47 -2.79
N ALA A 66 5.23 11.99 -2.09
CA ALA A 66 5.33 11.92 -0.64
C ALA A 66 4.14 12.60 0.07
N HIS A 67 3.64 13.74 -0.43
CA HIS A 67 2.52 14.42 0.20
C HIS A 67 1.21 13.64 0.06
N MET A 68 0.93 13.15 -1.15
CA MET A 68 -0.25 12.32 -1.41
C MET A 68 -0.21 11.00 -0.63
N ARG A 69 0.96 10.36 -0.54
CA ARG A 69 1.19 9.16 0.28
C ARG A 69 0.84 9.42 1.75
N GLN A 70 1.33 10.50 2.34
CA GLN A 70 1.02 10.86 3.73
C GLN A 70 -0.48 11.10 3.96
N LEU A 71 -1.18 11.73 3.01
CA LEU A 71 -2.63 11.90 3.10
C LEU A 71 -3.36 10.54 3.06
N LEU A 72 -2.98 9.64 2.13
CA LEU A 72 -3.58 8.31 2.02
C LEU A 72 -3.35 7.45 3.27
N LEU A 73 -2.15 7.51 3.87
CA LEU A 73 -1.85 6.80 5.12
C LEU A 73 -2.74 7.27 6.28
N LYS A 74 -2.97 8.59 6.40
CA LYS A 74 -3.90 9.16 7.39
C LYS A 74 -5.35 8.69 7.18
N GLU A 75 -5.73 8.46 5.93
CA GLU A 75 -7.06 7.97 5.53
C GLU A 75 -7.18 6.43 5.56
N LYS A 76 -6.36 5.75 6.37
CA LYS A 76 -6.44 4.30 6.66
C LYS A 76 -6.19 3.41 5.44
N LEU A 77 -5.36 3.84 4.49
CA LEU A 77 -5.00 3.03 3.32
C LEU A 77 -4.48 1.63 3.71
N VAL A 78 -3.48 1.55 4.60
CA VAL A 78 -2.88 0.26 4.99
C VAL A 78 -3.90 -0.71 5.61
N PRO A 79 -4.71 -0.31 6.61
CA PRO A 79 -5.81 -1.14 7.10
C PRO A 79 -6.76 -1.65 6.00
N ILE A 80 -7.08 -0.84 5.00
CA ILE A 80 -7.95 -1.25 3.90
C ILE A 80 -7.30 -2.35 3.07
N ILE A 81 -6.01 -2.19 2.72
CA ILE A 81 -5.26 -3.19 1.95
C ILE A 81 -5.21 -4.52 2.71
N LEU A 82 -4.78 -4.50 3.97
CA LEU A 82 -4.62 -5.70 4.80
C LEU A 82 -5.93 -6.49 4.96
N ASN A 83 -7.03 -5.79 5.23
CA ASN A 83 -8.30 -6.45 5.56
C ASN A 83 -9.11 -6.85 4.33
N LYS A 84 -8.93 -6.18 3.19
CA LYS A 84 -9.78 -6.38 2.00
C LYS A 84 -9.02 -6.94 0.82
N LEU A 85 -7.92 -6.29 0.43
CA LEU A 85 -7.29 -6.56 -0.87
C LEU A 85 -6.32 -7.74 -0.84
N LEU A 86 -5.66 -8.02 0.29
CA LEU A 86 -4.83 -9.22 0.42
C LEU A 86 -5.64 -10.53 0.32
N ASN A 87 -6.95 -10.46 0.57
CA ASN A 87 -7.89 -11.58 0.50
C ASN A 87 -8.85 -11.46 -0.70
N ASP A 88 -8.50 -10.66 -1.71
CA ASP A 88 -9.35 -10.48 -2.89
C ASP A 88 -9.45 -11.77 -3.69
N SER A 89 -10.60 -11.98 -4.35
CA SER A 89 -10.79 -13.13 -5.25
C SER A 89 -10.06 -12.97 -6.59
N ASN A 90 -9.67 -11.74 -6.95
CA ASN A 90 -8.84 -11.47 -8.12
C ASN A 90 -7.35 -11.46 -7.74
N SER A 91 -6.59 -12.39 -8.33
CA SER A 91 -5.14 -12.51 -8.10
C SER A 91 -4.37 -11.26 -8.48
N ASP A 92 -4.74 -10.55 -9.55
CA ASP A 92 -4.04 -9.32 -9.98
C ASP A 92 -4.08 -8.26 -8.87
N ILE A 93 -5.25 -8.12 -8.21
CA ILE A 93 -5.43 -7.19 -7.10
C ILE A 93 -4.57 -7.60 -5.90
N VAL A 94 -4.52 -8.90 -5.58
CA VAL A 94 -3.68 -9.41 -4.49
C VAL A 94 -2.20 -9.10 -4.76
N VAL A 95 -1.72 -9.40 -5.97
CA VAL A 95 -0.32 -9.17 -6.38
C VAL A 95 0.04 -7.69 -6.31
N GLU A 96 -0.81 -6.83 -6.87
CA GLU A 96 -0.59 -5.38 -6.87
C GLU A 96 -0.66 -4.80 -5.44
N SER A 97 -1.51 -5.36 -4.58
CA SER A 97 -1.61 -4.96 -3.17
C SER A 97 -0.33 -5.23 -2.39
N PHE A 98 0.29 -6.39 -2.58
CA PHE A 98 1.61 -6.67 -2.00
C PHE A 98 2.69 -5.74 -2.58
N GLY A 99 2.62 -5.42 -3.88
CA GLY A 99 3.50 -4.42 -4.50
C GLY A 99 3.35 -3.03 -3.86
N LEU A 100 2.12 -2.59 -3.58
CA LEU A 100 1.87 -1.32 -2.89
C LEU A 100 2.39 -1.34 -1.45
N LEU A 101 2.16 -2.41 -0.68
CA LEU A 101 2.70 -2.53 0.68
C LEU A 101 4.24 -2.51 0.70
N ARG A 102 4.87 -3.15 -0.30
CA ARG A 102 6.33 -3.10 -0.49
C ARG A 102 6.80 -1.66 -0.72
N ASN A 103 6.15 -0.93 -1.63
CA ASN A 103 6.51 0.47 -1.90
C ASN A 103 6.31 1.34 -0.65
N LEU A 104 5.19 1.20 0.06
CA LEU A 104 4.95 1.94 1.30
C LEU A 104 6.01 1.66 2.37
N SER A 105 6.45 0.41 2.51
CA SER A 105 7.49 0.03 3.47
C SER A 105 8.86 0.60 3.11
N LEU A 106 9.21 0.63 1.82
CA LEU A 106 10.46 1.23 1.34
C LEU A 106 10.49 2.75 1.54
N GLU A 107 9.36 3.41 1.26
CA GLU A 107 9.26 4.87 1.28
C GLU A 107 9.10 5.46 2.69
N GLU A 108 8.38 4.76 3.57
CA GLU A 108 8.09 5.24 4.93
C GLU A 108 8.96 4.59 6.00
N GLY A 109 9.64 3.49 5.67
CA GLY A 109 10.59 2.81 6.55
C GLY A 109 9.93 2.25 7.81
N TYR A 110 10.47 2.65 8.97
CA TYR A 110 10.17 2.07 10.28
C TYR A 110 8.68 2.08 10.64
N ASP A 111 8.00 3.22 10.45
CA ASP A 111 6.61 3.38 10.93
C ASP A 111 5.64 2.45 10.22
N VAL A 112 5.72 2.35 8.89
CA VAL A 112 4.89 1.42 8.11
C VAL A 112 5.33 -0.02 8.37
N SER A 113 6.63 -0.30 8.42
CA SER A 113 7.13 -1.66 8.62
C SER A 113 6.68 -2.26 9.95
N ILE A 114 6.80 -1.51 11.04
CA ILE A 114 6.32 -1.93 12.37
C ILE A 114 4.81 -2.06 12.40
N TYR A 115 4.08 -1.16 11.74
CA TYR A 115 2.63 -1.26 11.66
C TYR A 115 2.20 -2.56 10.95
N LEU A 116 2.82 -2.88 9.81
CA LEU A 116 2.55 -4.12 9.09
C LEU A 116 2.90 -5.35 9.93
N TRP A 117 4.07 -5.34 10.58
CA TRP A 117 4.52 -6.43 11.43
C TRP A 117 3.55 -6.72 12.59
N ARG A 118 3.16 -5.68 13.31
CA ARG A 118 2.17 -5.78 14.42
C ARG A 118 0.78 -6.15 13.95
N SER A 119 0.48 -5.95 12.66
CA SER A 119 -0.78 -6.36 12.04
C SER A 119 -0.73 -7.79 11.47
N ASP A 120 0.29 -8.57 11.86
CA ASP A 120 0.49 -9.97 11.46
C ASP A 120 0.63 -10.19 9.94
N ILE A 121 1.27 -9.25 9.22
CA ILE A 121 1.56 -9.40 7.79
C ILE A 121 2.36 -10.68 7.47
N TRP A 122 3.17 -11.16 8.42
CA TRP A 122 4.03 -12.32 8.23
C TRP A 122 3.23 -13.58 7.89
N THR A 123 2.08 -13.79 8.54
CA THR A 123 1.19 -14.92 8.26
C THR A 123 0.70 -14.90 6.81
N SER A 124 0.34 -13.72 6.28
CA SER A 124 -0.04 -13.57 4.87
C SER A 124 1.15 -13.79 3.92
N ILE A 125 2.34 -13.32 4.28
CA ILE A 125 3.55 -13.51 3.45
C ILE A 125 3.89 -15.00 3.33
N THR A 126 3.98 -15.73 4.45
CA THR A 126 4.38 -17.14 4.44
C THR A 126 3.35 -18.03 3.73
N SER A 127 2.06 -17.80 3.97
CA SER A 127 1.00 -18.54 3.27
C SER A 127 1.09 -18.34 1.76
N ASN A 128 1.37 -17.12 1.28
CA ASN A 128 1.48 -16.87 -0.15
C ASN A 128 2.80 -17.36 -0.76
N PHE A 129 3.92 -17.41 -0.01
CA PHE A 129 5.10 -18.14 -0.46
C PHE A 129 4.80 -19.63 -0.69
N GLY A 130 4.03 -20.27 0.20
CA GLY A 130 3.57 -21.65 -0.02
C GLY A 130 2.81 -21.82 -1.33
N ARG A 131 1.85 -20.93 -1.62
CA ARG A 131 1.09 -20.92 -2.89
C ARG A 131 1.99 -20.72 -4.11
N ILE A 132 3.02 -19.90 -3.99
CA ILE A 132 4.01 -19.69 -5.06
C ILE A 132 4.80 -20.97 -5.32
N VAL A 133 5.27 -21.65 -4.27
CA VAL A 133 5.99 -22.93 -4.41
C VAL A 133 5.12 -23.99 -5.07
N GLU A 134 3.84 -24.10 -4.68
CA GLU A 134 2.87 -24.99 -5.33
C GLU A 134 2.69 -24.65 -6.82
N SER A 135 2.54 -23.35 -7.14
CA SER A 135 2.35 -22.87 -8.51
C SER A 135 3.59 -23.10 -9.39
N LEU A 136 4.79 -22.88 -8.85
CA LEU A 136 6.06 -23.16 -9.54
C LEU A 136 6.22 -24.66 -9.80
N SER A 137 5.88 -25.51 -8.82
CA SER A 137 5.92 -26.97 -8.97
C SER A 137 4.97 -27.44 -10.07
N ALA A 138 3.77 -26.87 -10.13
CA ALA A 138 2.80 -27.16 -11.19
C ALA A 138 3.29 -26.71 -12.57
N LEU A 139 3.94 -25.54 -12.66
CA LEU A 139 4.56 -25.07 -13.90
C LEU A 139 5.68 -26.01 -14.36
N GLN A 140 6.55 -26.46 -13.46
CA GLN A 140 7.63 -27.40 -13.78
C GLN A 140 7.08 -28.74 -14.27
N ALA A 141 6.06 -29.29 -13.60
CA ALA A 141 5.40 -30.53 -14.04
C ALA A 141 4.75 -30.38 -15.43
N ALA A 142 4.18 -29.21 -15.73
CA ALA A 142 3.60 -28.93 -17.04
C ALA A 142 4.64 -28.75 -18.15
N GLU A 143 5.87 -28.35 -17.83
CA GLU A 143 6.99 -28.25 -18.77
C GLU A 143 7.62 -29.62 -19.09
N GLN A 144 7.51 -30.61 -18.19
CA GLN A 144 7.98 -31.98 -18.40
C GLN A 144 7.06 -32.82 -19.31
N GLN A 145 5.85 -32.33 -19.59
CA GLN A 145 4.96 -32.95 -20.58
C GLN A 145 5.29 -32.42 -21.98
N PRO A 146 5.52 -33.29 -22.99
CA PRO A 146 5.82 -32.86 -24.35
C PRO A 146 4.60 -32.15 -24.97
N GLN A 147 4.59 -30.82 -24.92
CA GLN A 147 3.54 -30.01 -25.54
C GLN A 147 3.90 -29.69 -26.98
N LEU A 148 3.09 -30.20 -27.92
CA LEU A 148 3.16 -29.97 -29.37
C LEU A 148 2.78 -28.54 -29.81
N LYS A 149 2.51 -27.60 -28.89
CA LYS A 149 2.01 -26.25 -29.22
C LYS A 149 2.68 -25.15 -28.41
N PRO A 150 2.95 -23.97 -29.02
CA PRO A 150 3.45 -22.82 -28.29
C PRO A 150 2.47 -22.39 -27.19
N ALA A 151 3.02 -21.93 -26.05
CA ALA A 151 2.22 -21.43 -24.94
C ALA A 151 1.32 -20.27 -25.40
N GLY A 152 0.02 -20.39 -25.17
CA GLY A 152 -0.93 -19.31 -25.46
C GLY A 152 -0.70 -18.09 -24.55
N LYS A 153 -1.13 -16.91 -25.01
CA LYS A 153 -0.97 -15.63 -24.29
C LYS A 153 -1.37 -15.69 -22.80
N SER A 154 -2.50 -16.33 -22.50
CA SER A 154 -2.97 -16.49 -21.11
C SER A 154 -1.99 -17.26 -20.21
N LYS A 155 -1.29 -18.27 -20.74
CA LYS A 155 -0.27 -19.02 -19.98
C LYS A 155 0.96 -18.16 -19.70
N ILE A 156 1.33 -17.30 -20.65
CA ILE A 156 2.45 -16.36 -20.50
C ILE A 156 2.13 -15.32 -19.42
N GLU A 157 0.95 -14.69 -19.49
CA GLU A 157 0.53 -13.70 -18.48
C GLU A 157 0.41 -14.34 -17.09
N SER A 158 -0.11 -15.56 -16.99
CA SER A 158 -0.18 -16.27 -15.71
C SER A 158 1.21 -16.56 -15.12
N LYS A 159 2.18 -16.94 -15.97
CA LYS A 159 3.57 -17.15 -15.54
C LYS A 159 4.20 -15.83 -15.09
N ARG A 160 3.98 -14.74 -15.83
CA ARG A 160 4.46 -13.40 -15.47
C ARG A 160 3.90 -12.96 -14.12
N LEU A 161 2.58 -13.04 -13.94
CA LEU A 161 1.91 -12.66 -12.70
C LEU A 161 2.46 -13.43 -11.48
N LEU A 162 2.78 -14.72 -11.66
CA LEU A 162 3.40 -15.52 -10.60
C LEU A 162 4.79 -14.99 -10.21
N PHE A 163 5.62 -14.60 -11.18
CA PHE A 163 6.93 -14.01 -10.89
C PHE A 163 6.82 -12.63 -10.27
N ASP A 164 5.91 -11.78 -10.76
CA ASP A 164 5.63 -10.47 -10.17
C ASP A 164 5.15 -10.62 -8.72
N PHE A 165 4.38 -11.67 -8.42
CA PHE A 165 3.96 -11.97 -7.06
C PHE A 165 5.13 -12.36 -6.15
N ALA A 166 5.99 -13.27 -6.64
CA ALA A 166 7.17 -13.71 -5.90
C ALA A 166 8.13 -12.55 -5.60
N ASP A 167 8.37 -11.69 -6.60
CA ASP A 167 9.21 -10.51 -6.45
C ASP A 167 8.64 -9.52 -5.43
N ASN A 168 7.33 -9.26 -5.48
CA ASN A 168 6.67 -8.38 -4.52
C ASN A 168 6.76 -8.92 -3.08
N LEU A 169 6.57 -10.21 -2.86
CA LEU A 169 6.69 -10.81 -1.52
C LEU A 169 8.14 -10.77 -1.02
N LEU A 170 9.10 -11.19 -1.84
CA LEU A 170 10.52 -11.18 -1.45
C LEU A 170 10.99 -9.76 -1.15
N SER A 171 10.65 -8.80 -2.02
CA SER A 171 10.97 -7.39 -1.84
C SER A 171 10.28 -6.79 -0.62
N LEU A 172 9.06 -7.21 -0.28
CA LEU A 172 8.39 -6.80 0.96
C LEU A 172 9.13 -7.31 2.19
N VAL A 173 9.60 -8.58 2.20
CA VAL A 173 10.40 -9.13 3.31
C VAL A 173 11.68 -8.32 3.51
N VAL A 174 12.37 -7.98 2.41
CA VAL A 174 13.58 -7.14 2.46
C VAL A 174 13.23 -5.74 2.99
N ALA A 175 12.15 -5.12 2.51
CA ALA A 175 11.72 -3.80 2.97
C ALA A 175 11.38 -3.78 4.47
N LEU A 176 10.65 -4.79 4.96
CA LEU A 176 10.31 -4.95 6.38
C LEU A 176 11.57 -5.11 7.24
N SER A 177 12.51 -5.95 6.79
CA SER A 177 13.77 -6.20 7.49
C SER A 177 14.64 -4.94 7.57
N ASN A 178 14.69 -4.16 6.50
CA ASN A 178 15.41 -2.88 6.48
C ASN A 178 14.68 -1.78 7.28
N GLY A 179 13.36 -1.91 7.45
CA GLY A 179 12.56 -0.97 8.22
C GLY A 179 12.79 -1.06 9.73
N SER A 180 13.21 -2.22 10.25
CA SER A 180 13.48 -2.41 11.68
C SER A 180 14.39 -3.60 11.95
N ASP A 181 15.46 -3.37 12.71
CA ASP A 181 16.36 -4.43 13.19
C ASP A 181 15.62 -5.48 14.03
N ASP A 182 14.59 -5.10 14.79
CA ASP A 182 13.77 -6.04 15.56
C ASP A 182 13.03 -7.02 14.64
N ILE A 183 12.45 -6.50 13.55
CA ILE A 183 11.79 -7.33 12.53
C ILE A 183 12.80 -8.28 11.89
N LEU A 184 13.98 -7.78 11.49
CA LEU A 184 15.05 -8.61 10.93
C LEU A 184 15.45 -9.73 11.91
N ASN A 185 15.67 -9.39 13.18
CA ASN A 185 16.06 -10.35 14.20
C ASN A 185 14.97 -11.41 14.41
N GLU A 186 13.69 -11.02 14.46
CA GLU A 186 12.57 -11.96 14.56
C GLU A 186 12.48 -12.89 13.34
N ILE A 187 12.63 -12.35 12.12
CA ILE A 187 12.66 -13.14 10.88
C ILE A 187 13.81 -14.15 10.91
N LEU A 188 14.99 -13.77 11.41
CA LEU A 188 16.14 -14.66 11.50
C LEU A 188 16.00 -15.76 12.57
N THR A 189 15.00 -15.71 13.44
CA THR A 189 14.73 -16.80 14.37
C THR A 189 14.13 -18.01 13.66
N GLU A 190 14.50 -19.22 14.11
CA GLU A 190 14.06 -20.48 13.49
C GLU A 190 12.53 -20.61 13.39
N SER A 191 11.77 -19.99 14.30
CA SER A 191 10.31 -20.06 14.31
C SER A 191 9.62 -19.39 13.12
N LYS A 192 10.29 -18.43 12.48
CA LYS A 192 9.76 -17.70 11.31
C LYS A 192 10.29 -18.27 10.00
N ILE A 193 11.47 -18.90 10.01
CA ILE A 193 12.10 -19.53 8.83
C ILE A 193 11.58 -20.95 8.60
N ASN A 194 11.39 -21.73 9.67
CA ASN A 194 10.94 -23.12 9.59
C ASN A 194 9.41 -23.20 9.72
N VAL A 195 8.70 -22.71 8.69
CA VAL A 195 7.30 -23.08 8.50
C VAL A 195 7.29 -24.50 7.93
N ASN A 196 7.16 -25.50 8.82
CA ASN A 196 6.93 -26.90 8.45
C ASN A 196 5.60 -27.07 7.70
#